data_AF-A0A497S4I6-F1
#
_entry.id   AF-A0A497S4I6-F1
#
_cell.length_a   1.000
_cell.length_b   1.000
_cell.length_c   1.000
_cell.angle_alpha   90.00
_cell.angle_beta   90.00
_cell.angle_gamma   90.00
#
_symmetry.space_group_name_H-M   'P 1'
#
loop_
_entity.id
_entity.type
_entity.pdbx_description
1 polymer ?
#
loop_
_entity_poly.entity_id
_entity_poly.type
_entity_poly.pdbx_seq_one_letter_code
_entity_poly.pdbx_strand_id
1 'polypeptide(L)'
;MPEEETEKVNPDRVGIRMDILENIIKDLNANEDLRKIFGVPVSRALVVVADNNDLRIEEGGLVELTEDQEKKFLEILEEIIRANMV
;
A
#
# COMPACT_ATOMS: atom_id res chain seq x y z
N MET A 1 -26.02 11.05 -28.94
CA MET A 1 -25.27 9.84 -28.54
C MET A 1 -24.38 10.29 -27.39
N PRO A 2 -24.47 9.70 -26.19
CA PRO A 2 -23.51 10.03 -25.15
C PRO A 2 -22.16 9.45 -25.56
N GLU A 3 -21.13 10.27 -25.49
CA GLU A 3 -19.75 9.87 -25.73
C GLU A 3 -19.37 8.82 -24.66
N GLU A 4 -18.90 7.65 -25.08
CA GLU A 4 -18.27 6.69 -24.19
C GLU A 4 -17.03 7.38 -23.59
N GLU A 5 -17.15 7.86 -22.36
CA GLU A 5 -15.99 8.19 -21.54
C GLU A 5 -15.20 6.90 -21.31
N THR A 6 -14.25 6.62 -22.21
CA THR A 6 -13.21 5.65 -21.92
C THR A 6 -12.50 6.16 -20.68
N GLU A 7 -12.77 5.53 -19.54
CA GLU A 7 -12.06 5.78 -18.29
C GLU A 7 -10.58 5.83 -18.62
N LYS A 8 -10.00 7.04 -18.56
CA LYS A 8 -8.57 7.21 -18.68
C LYS A 8 -7.99 6.49 -17.48
N VAL A 9 -7.44 5.30 -17.69
CA VAL A 9 -6.67 4.56 -16.68
C VAL A 9 -5.65 5.56 -16.13
N ASN A 10 -5.84 5.94 -14.87
CA ASN A 10 -4.91 6.85 -14.20
C ASN A 10 -3.52 6.19 -14.27
N PRO A 11 -2.52 6.82 -14.90
CA PRO A 11 -1.19 6.21 -15.06
C PRO A 11 -0.50 5.95 -13.70
N ASP A 12 -0.95 6.63 -12.64
CA ASP A 12 -0.46 6.45 -11.28
C ASP A 12 -1.23 5.34 -10.52
N ARG A 13 -2.32 4.81 -11.08
CA ARG A 13 -3.05 3.70 -10.47
C ARG A 13 -2.32 2.39 -10.70
N VAL A 14 -1.98 1.73 -9.61
CA VAL A 14 -1.41 0.39 -9.61
C VAL A 14 -2.51 -0.62 -9.26
N GLY A 15 -2.87 -1.48 -10.21
CA GLY A 15 -3.84 -2.55 -10.01
C GLY A 15 -3.20 -3.75 -9.31
N ILE A 16 -3.56 -4.01 -8.06
CA ILE A 16 -3.07 -5.16 -7.30
C ILE A 16 -4.10 -6.29 -7.39
N ARG A 17 -3.68 -7.47 -7.87
CA ARG A 17 -4.56 -8.65 -7.84
C ARG A 17 -4.79 -9.11 -6.41
N MET A 18 -6.03 -9.47 -6.09
CA MET A 18 -6.41 -9.85 -4.72
C MET A 18 -5.65 -11.07 -4.20
N ASP A 19 -5.29 -12.02 -5.06
CA ASP A 19 -4.52 -13.22 -4.67
C ASP A 19 -3.06 -12.93 -4.35
N ILE A 20 -2.55 -11.75 -4.73
CA ILE A 20 -1.17 -11.32 -4.45
C ILE A 20 -1.09 -10.54 -3.12
N LEU A 21 -2.21 -10.07 -2.57
CA LEU A 21 -2.24 -9.33 -1.31
C LEU A 21 -1.62 -10.09 -0.14
N GLU A 22 -1.76 -11.42 -0.12
CA GLU A 22 -1.11 -12.25 0.90
C GLU A 22 0.42 -12.14 0.86
N ASN A 23 1.01 -12.13 -0.34
CA ASN A 23 2.45 -11.98 -0.51
C ASN A 23 2.92 -10.58 -0.10
N ILE A 24 2.17 -9.53 -0.47
CA ILE A 24 2.46 -8.16 -0.06
C ILE A 24 2.45 -8.04 1.47
N ILE A 25 1.43 -8.60 2.14
CA ILE A 25 1.36 -8.59 3.61
C ILE A 25 2.54 -9.35 4.23
N LYS A 26 2.92 -10.49 3.65
CA LYS A 26 4.06 -11.28 4.11
C LYS A 26 5.37 -10.49 3.99
N ASP A 27 5.58 -9.81 2.88
CA ASP A 27 6.79 -9.03 2.62
C ASP A 27 6.85 -7.78 3.49
N LEU A 28 5.73 -7.08 3.69
CA LEU A 28 5.61 -5.98 4.66
C LEU A 28 5.99 -6.44 6.07
N ASN A 29 5.49 -7.61 6.48
CA ASN A 29 5.80 -8.19 7.79
C ASN A 29 7.25 -8.69 7.92
N ALA A 30 7.92 -8.98 6.81
CA ALA A 30 9.32 -9.40 6.79
C ALA A 30 10.30 -8.21 6.78
N ASN A 31 9.88 -7.03 6.31
CA ASN A 31 10.75 -5.87 6.18
C ASN A 31 11.23 -5.34 7.55
N GLU A 32 12.55 -5.38 7.79
CA GLU A 32 13.13 -5.00 9.08
C GLU A 32 12.95 -3.53 9.44
N ASP A 33 12.96 -2.65 8.44
CA ASP A 33 12.82 -1.21 8.66
C ASP A 33 11.38 -0.84 8.99
N LEU A 34 10.40 -1.41 8.28
CA LEU A 34 9.00 -1.25 8.63
C LEU A 34 8.70 -1.82 10.02
N ARG A 35 9.31 -2.94 10.40
CA ARG A 35 9.15 -3.52 11.75
C ARG A 35 9.64 -2.59 12.86
N LYS A 36 10.65 -1.76 12.59
CA LYS A 36 11.14 -0.75 13.55
C LYS A 36 10.15 0.41 13.71
N ILE A 37 9.41 0.74 12.64
CA ILE A 37 8.43 1.83 12.61
C ILE A 37 7.09 1.36 13.20
N PHE A 38 6.56 0.26 12.68
CA PHE A 38 5.18 -0.21 12.90
C PHE A 38 5.07 -1.36 13.91
N GLY A 39 6.19 -1.91 14.38
CA GLY A 39 6.21 -3.07 15.25
C GLY A 39 6.01 -4.40 14.50
N VAL A 40 5.66 -5.45 15.24
CA VAL A 40 5.58 -6.83 14.72
C VAL A 40 4.24 -7.48 15.10
N PRO A 41 3.43 -7.93 14.13
CA PRO A 41 3.57 -7.75 12.67
C PRO A 41 3.27 -6.32 12.22
N VAL A 42 3.96 -5.85 11.16
CA VAL A 42 3.75 -4.53 10.52
C VAL A 42 2.30 -4.36 10.09
N SER A 43 1.69 -5.41 9.55
CA SER A 43 0.32 -5.39 9.03
C SER A 43 -0.75 -5.08 10.09
N ARG A 44 -0.42 -5.11 11.38
CA ARG A 44 -1.35 -4.66 12.44
C ARG A 44 -1.47 -3.13 12.52
N ALA A 45 -0.47 -2.40 12.03
CA ALA A 45 -0.47 -0.95 12.00
C ALA A 45 -1.05 -0.35 10.72
N LEU A 46 -1.36 -1.20 9.72
CA LEU A 46 -1.83 -0.77 8.41
C LEU A 46 -3.29 -1.15 8.19
N VAL A 47 -3.99 -0.37 7.37
CA VAL A 47 -5.40 -0.58 7.02
C VAL A 47 -5.59 -0.52 5.51
N VAL A 48 -6.58 -1.26 5.00
CA VAL A 48 -7.11 -1.04 3.66
C VAL A 48 -8.32 -0.12 3.77
N VAL A 49 -8.21 1.08 3.20
CA VAL A 49 -9.28 2.07 3.18
C VAL A 49 -10.02 1.99 1.85
N ALA A 50 -11.34 1.98 1.92
CA ALA A 50 -12.21 2.15 0.76
C ALA A 50 -12.78 3.57 0.77
N ASP A 51 -12.36 4.42 -0.17
CA ASP A 51 -12.82 5.80 -0.30
C ASP A 51 -13.02 6.17 -1.77
N ASN A 52 -14.13 6.83 -2.11
CA ASN A 52 -14.41 7.30 -3.47
C ASN A 52 -14.21 6.25 -4.59
N ASN A 53 -14.58 4.98 -4.34
CA ASN A 53 -14.36 3.82 -5.23
C ASN A 53 -12.87 3.44 -5.43
N ASP A 54 -11.96 3.93 -4.59
CA ASP A 54 -10.57 3.50 -4.49
C ASP A 54 -10.35 2.57 -3.31
N LEU A 55 -9.37 1.66 -3.44
CA LEU A 55 -8.78 0.94 -2.31
C LEU A 55 -7.34 1.44 -2.11
N ARG A 56 -6.98 1.76 -0.86
CA ARG A 56 -5.65 2.29 -0.49
C ARG A 56 -5.12 1.55 0.75
N ILE A 57 -3.80 1.36 0.83
CA ILE A 57 -3.13 0.86 2.03
C ILE A 57 -2.54 2.07 2.75
N GLU A 58 -2.91 2.25 4.01
CA GLU A 58 -2.55 3.44 4.80
C GLU A 58 -2.17 3.05 6.23
N GLU A 59 -1.53 3.98 6.96
CA GLU A 59 -1.30 3.86 8.41
C GLU A 59 -2.64 3.98 9.16
N GLY A 60 -2.88 3.10 10.13
CA GLY A 60 -4.17 2.93 10.80
C GLY A 60 -4.42 3.84 12.02
N GLY A 61 -3.62 4.87 12.23
CA GLY A 61 -3.64 5.75 13.41
C GLY A 61 -3.03 5.13 14.68
N LEU A 62 -2.26 4.05 14.55
CA LEU A 62 -1.59 3.36 15.66
C LEU A 62 -0.18 3.90 15.93
N VAL A 63 0.45 4.54 14.95
CA VAL A 63 1.80 5.09 15.05
C VAL A 63 1.82 6.51 14.51
N GLU A 64 2.35 7.46 15.30
CA GLU A 64 2.64 8.81 14.82
C GLU A 64 3.97 8.78 14.06
N LEU A 65 3.91 8.96 12.74
CA LEU A 65 5.08 8.93 11.86
C LEU A 65 5.75 10.30 11.77
N THR A 66 7.08 10.32 11.79
CA THR A 66 7.84 11.50 11.35
C THR A 66 7.86 11.57 9.82
N GLU A 67 8.15 12.75 9.25
CA GLU A 67 8.27 12.94 7.79
C GLU A 67 9.26 11.93 7.16
N ASP A 68 10.39 11.68 7.81
CA ASP A 68 11.38 10.70 7.35
C ASP A 68 10.84 9.25 7.39
N GLN A 69 10.05 8.91 8.41
CA GLN A 69 9.44 7.59 8.53
C GLN A 69 8.32 7.39 7.50
N GLU A 70 7.51 8.42 7.25
CA GLU A 70 6.47 8.40 6.23
C GLU A 70 7.07 8.22 4.83
N LYS A 71 8.09 9.01 4.49
CA LYS A 71 8.80 8.87 3.22
C LYS A 71 9.37 7.47 3.04
N LYS A 72 10.05 6.96 4.08
CA LYS A 72 10.64 5.62 4.05
C LYS A 72 9.58 4.52 3.94
N PHE A 73 8.44 4.68 4.61
CA PHE A 73 7.32 3.77 4.50
C PHE A 73 6.78 3.71 3.07
N LEU A 74 6.53 4.86 2.45
CA LEU A 74 6.01 4.94 1.08
C LEU A 74 6.98 4.35 0.05
N GLU A 75 8.28 4.63 0.17
CA GLU A 75 9.32 4.05 -0.69
C GLU A 75 9.32 2.52 -0.60
N ILE A 76 9.33 1.96 0.62
CA ILE A 76 9.34 0.50 0.83
C ILE A 76 8.01 -0.14 0.35
N LEU A 77 6.88 0.51 0.60
CA LEU A 77 5.58 0.02 0.16
C LEU A 77 5.52 -0.07 -1.37
N GLU A 78 6.02 0.97 -2.06
CA GLU A 78 6.11 0.97 -3.52
C GLU A 78 7.01 -0.18 -4.03
N GLU A 79 8.19 -0.37 -3.45
CA GLU A 79 9.12 -1.45 -3.81
C GLU A 79 8.47 -2.84 -3.66
N ILE A 80 7.82 -3.10 -2.52
CA ILE A 80 7.15 -4.37 -2.24
C ILE A 80 6.01 -4.62 -3.22
N ILE A 81 5.19 -3.60 -3.50
CA ILE A 81 4.10 -3.74 -4.47
C ILE A 81 4.67 -4.07 -5.85
N ARG A 82 5.69 -3.34 -6.32
CA ARG A 82 6.31 -3.58 -7.63
C ARG A 82 6.93 -4.97 -7.76
N ALA A 83 7.59 -5.45 -6.72
CA ALA A 83 8.20 -6.79 -6.70
C ALA A 83 7.15 -7.92 -6.82
N ASN A 84 5.94 -7.68 -6.32
CA ASN A 84 4.84 -8.64 -6.32
C ASN A 84 3.96 -8.59 -7.58
N MET A 85 4.16 -7.62 -8.49
CA MET A 85 3.39 -7.50 -9.74
C MET A 85 3.98 -8.26 -10.93
N VAL A 86 5.14 -8.91 -10.76
CA VAL A 86 5.87 -9.63 -11.84
C VAL A 86 5.38 -11.06 -12.00
#